data_AF-A0A166UCU6-F1
#
_entry.id   AF-A0A166UCU6-F1
#
_cell.length_a   1.000
_cell.length_b   1.000
_cell.length_c   1.000
_cell.angle_alpha   90.00
_cell.angle_beta   90.00
_cell.angle_gamma   90.00
#
_symmetry.space_group_name_H-M   'P 1'
#
loop_
_entity.id
_entity.type
_entity.pdbx_description
1 polymer ?
#
loop_
_entity_poly.entity_id
_entity_poly.type
_entity_poly.pdbx_seq_one_letter_code
_entity_poly.pdbx_strand_id
1 'polypeptide(L)'
;MTLWPFALGLAALVTISRGHVLVPNVQCGTPDPTDELIMVAQQAARNESLLTGAGLTPKDVINVPMYIHVVSSSKDNFTKEEAIVESIKVMNDNFAKTGFHFNLKKIDYTANASWSDDQDRMAMYTQLRKGDYGTLNIFFLDRVYASSPDDRGKRERVDGQCAFPTVIEDEDVITKDGCIVAADVLADKQTTTHEVGHWLGLYHTFHNGCDGDGDFVDDTPYCRASFSCNESAKSCLNKPGNDPVHNFMSYGSCRNEFTPGQAARAKNQYYHFRA
;
A
#
# COMPACT_ATOMS: atom_id res chain seq x y z
N MET A 1 48.30 49.41 43.74
CA MET A 1 47.93 48.89 42.40
C MET A 1 47.34 47.51 42.61
N THR A 2 46.01 47.46 42.57
CA THR A 2 45.18 46.34 43.03
C THR A 2 45.02 45.28 41.95
N LEU A 3 45.11 44.02 42.38
CA LEU A 3 44.96 42.79 41.61
C LEU A 3 43.50 42.59 41.15
N TRP A 4 43.30 42.13 39.92
CA TRP A 4 42.04 41.52 39.44
C TRP A 4 42.30 40.08 39.00
N PRO A 5 41.46 39.10 39.38
CA PRO A 5 41.67 37.70 39.04
C PRO A 5 41.07 37.35 37.67
N PHE A 6 41.72 36.39 37.01
CA PHE A 6 41.25 35.70 35.80
C PHE A 6 39.93 34.95 36.08
N ALA A 7 38.91 35.18 35.25
CA ALA A 7 37.74 34.31 35.16
C ALA A 7 37.93 33.35 33.97
N LEU A 8 38.17 32.08 34.28
CA LEU A 8 38.08 30.96 33.32
C LEU A 8 36.59 30.66 33.06
N GLY A 9 36.10 31.04 31.88
CA GLY A 9 34.81 30.59 31.38
C GLY A 9 34.96 29.23 30.70
N LEU A 10 34.47 28.16 31.33
CA LEU A 10 34.26 26.88 30.66
C LEU A 10 33.15 27.05 29.61
N ALA A 11 33.50 27.01 28.33
CA ALA A 11 32.53 26.84 27.26
C ALA A 11 32.08 25.37 27.22
N ALA A 12 30.91 25.08 27.76
CA ALA A 12 30.26 23.79 27.57
C ALA A 12 29.83 23.66 26.10
N LEU A 13 30.55 22.85 25.33
CA LEU A 13 30.13 22.38 24.02
C LEU A 13 28.90 21.47 24.20
N VAL A 14 27.71 22.05 24.05
CA VAL A 14 26.48 21.28 23.87
C VAL A 14 26.56 20.67 22.48
N THR A 15 26.92 19.39 22.40
CA THR A 15 26.74 18.59 21.19
C THR A 15 25.25 18.43 20.96
N ILE A 16 24.68 19.29 20.10
CA ILE A 16 23.35 19.06 19.55
C ILE A 16 23.49 17.81 18.67
N SER A 17 23.13 16.65 19.19
CA SER A 17 22.87 15.50 18.32
C SER A 17 21.77 15.97 17.37
N ARG A 18 22.08 16.08 16.08
CA ARG A 18 21.06 16.13 15.05
C ARG A 18 20.30 14.80 15.14
N GLY A 19 19.26 14.78 15.96
CA GLY A 19 18.19 13.82 15.80
C GLY A 19 17.76 13.96 14.36
N HIS A 20 17.89 12.88 13.59
CA HIS A 20 17.25 12.82 12.29
C HIS A 20 15.78 13.03 12.58
N VAL A 21 15.26 14.20 12.23
CA VAL A 21 13.83 14.41 12.13
C VAL A 21 13.41 13.44 11.04
N LEU A 22 12.84 12.30 11.44
CA LEU A 22 12.12 11.43 10.54
C LEU A 22 11.03 12.30 9.94
N VAL A 23 11.23 12.73 8.70
CA VAL A 23 10.13 13.22 7.87
C VAL A 23 9.06 12.14 7.99
N PRO A 24 7.80 12.46 8.35
CA PRO A 24 6.78 11.43 8.42
C PRO A 24 6.75 10.73 7.07
N ASN A 25 7.14 9.45 7.04
CA ASN A 25 7.11 8.66 5.81
C ASN A 25 5.69 8.73 5.28
N VAL A 26 5.55 9.05 4.00
CA VAL A 26 4.30 8.82 3.28
C VAL A 26 4.12 7.30 3.25
N GLN A 27 3.03 6.76 3.82
CA GLN A 27 2.87 5.31 3.96
C GLN A 27 2.76 4.62 2.58
N CYS A 28 1.96 5.16 1.67
CA CYS A 28 1.72 4.56 0.35
C CYS A 28 2.12 5.52 -0.78
N GLY A 29 2.86 4.98 -1.75
CA GLY A 29 3.27 5.67 -2.99
C GLY A 29 2.41 5.32 -4.20
N THR A 30 1.31 4.60 -4.03
CA THR A 30 0.34 4.33 -5.09
C THR A 30 -0.29 5.66 -5.54
N PRO A 31 -0.14 6.04 -6.83
CA PRO A 31 -0.72 7.28 -7.34
C PRO A 31 -2.24 7.23 -7.29
N ASP A 32 -2.89 8.39 -7.37
CA ASP A 32 -4.35 8.42 -7.50
C ASP A 32 -4.81 7.69 -8.78
N PRO A 33 -5.98 7.03 -8.76
CA PRO A 33 -6.54 6.35 -9.92
C PRO A 33 -6.79 7.34 -11.07
N THR A 34 -6.66 6.86 -12.30
CA THR A 34 -6.96 7.65 -13.50
C THR A 34 -8.47 7.89 -13.63
N ASP A 35 -8.86 8.87 -14.44
CA ASP A 35 -10.28 9.14 -14.75
C ASP A 35 -10.99 7.90 -15.33
N GLU A 36 -10.27 7.08 -16.10
CA GLU A 36 -10.80 5.82 -16.62
C GLU A 36 -11.11 4.82 -15.50
N LEU A 37 -10.18 4.63 -14.57
CA LEU A 37 -10.39 3.76 -13.41
C LEU A 37 -11.50 4.28 -12.50
N ILE A 38 -11.65 5.60 -12.39
CA ILE A 38 -12.78 6.23 -11.69
C ILE A 38 -14.10 5.90 -12.38
N MET A 39 -14.19 6.01 -13.71
CA MET A 39 -15.41 5.66 -14.46
C MET A 39 -15.79 4.18 -14.27
N VAL A 40 -14.81 3.28 -14.31
CA VAL A 40 -15.03 1.84 -14.06
C VAL A 40 -15.50 1.60 -12.62
N ALA A 41 -14.87 2.24 -11.63
CA ALA A 41 -15.26 2.15 -10.23
C ALA A 41 -16.69 2.65 -9.97
N GLN A 42 -17.09 3.77 -10.60
CA GLN A 42 -18.47 4.28 -10.52
C GLN A 42 -19.48 3.31 -11.12
N GLN A 43 -19.15 2.67 -12.24
CA GLN A 43 -20.03 1.65 -12.84
C GLN A 43 -20.13 0.39 -11.95
N ALA A 44 -19.02 -0.03 -11.34
CA ALA A 44 -19.01 -1.14 -10.40
C ALA A 44 -19.86 -0.83 -9.15
N ALA A 45 -19.74 0.36 -8.57
CA ALA A 45 -20.53 0.81 -7.42
C ALA A 45 -22.05 0.70 -7.67
N ARG A 46 -22.51 1.15 -8.85
CA ARG A 46 -23.91 1.04 -9.25
C ARG A 46 -24.37 -0.42 -9.30
N ASN A 47 -23.56 -1.30 -9.87
CA ASN A 47 -23.89 -2.72 -9.99
C ASN A 47 -23.91 -3.41 -8.62
N GLU A 48 -22.96 -3.09 -7.75
CA GLU A 48 -22.86 -3.62 -6.38
C GLU A 48 -24.05 -3.24 -5.52
N SER A 49 -24.50 -1.98 -5.61
CA SER A 49 -25.68 -1.49 -4.92
C SER A 49 -26.95 -2.26 -5.34
N LEU A 50 -27.10 -2.54 -6.64
CA LEU A 50 -28.20 -3.35 -7.17
C LEU A 50 -28.17 -4.80 -6.69
N LEU A 51 -26.99 -5.44 -6.73
CA LEU A 51 -26.82 -6.83 -6.29
C LEU A 51 -27.04 -7.00 -4.78
N THR A 52 -26.52 -6.06 -3.99
CA THR A 52 -26.71 -6.03 -2.53
C THR A 52 -28.18 -5.84 -2.19
N GLY A 53 -28.89 -4.93 -2.87
CA GLY A 53 -30.34 -4.75 -2.71
C GLY A 53 -31.15 -6.00 -3.10
N ALA A 54 -30.64 -6.84 -3.99
CA ALA A 54 -31.23 -8.12 -4.37
C ALA A 54 -30.82 -9.31 -3.46
N GLY A 55 -29.95 -9.08 -2.46
CA GLY A 55 -29.43 -10.13 -1.58
C GLY A 55 -28.43 -11.09 -2.26
N LEU A 56 -27.85 -10.68 -3.39
CA LEU A 56 -26.88 -11.47 -4.16
C LEU A 56 -25.47 -10.96 -3.84
N THR A 57 -24.66 -11.77 -3.15
CA THR A 57 -23.24 -11.48 -2.92
C THR A 57 -22.38 -12.54 -3.60
N PRO A 58 -21.25 -12.18 -4.24
CA PRO A 58 -20.36 -13.16 -4.86
C PRO A 58 -19.78 -14.07 -3.77
N LYS A 59 -20.19 -15.34 -3.76
CA LYS A 59 -19.78 -16.34 -2.76
C LYS A 59 -18.48 -17.06 -3.10
N ASP A 60 -17.97 -16.88 -4.32
CA ASP A 60 -16.83 -17.66 -4.77
C ASP A 60 -15.55 -17.21 -4.07
N VAL A 61 -14.76 -18.20 -3.67
CA VAL A 61 -13.39 -18.01 -3.20
C VAL A 61 -12.50 -17.86 -4.44
N ILE A 62 -11.84 -16.72 -4.55
CA ILE A 62 -10.90 -16.43 -5.64
C ILE A 62 -9.50 -16.85 -5.20
N ASN A 63 -8.95 -17.84 -5.89
CA ASN A 63 -7.61 -18.35 -5.65
C ASN A 63 -6.62 -17.62 -6.56
N VAL A 64 -5.83 -16.73 -5.98
CA VAL A 64 -4.85 -15.92 -6.71
C VAL A 64 -3.48 -16.58 -6.61
N PRO A 65 -2.87 -17.04 -7.71
CA PRO A 65 -1.46 -17.45 -7.70
C PRO A 65 -0.58 -16.26 -7.32
N MET A 66 0.42 -16.49 -6.47
CA MET A 66 1.30 -15.41 -6.00
C MET A 66 2.78 -15.80 -6.04
N TYR A 67 3.62 -14.87 -6.52
CA TYR A 67 5.08 -14.95 -6.45
C TYR A 67 5.64 -13.83 -5.58
N ILE A 68 6.71 -14.14 -4.86
CA ILE A 68 7.43 -13.18 -4.02
C ILE A 68 8.86 -13.05 -4.52
N HIS A 69 9.29 -11.82 -4.70
CA HIS A 69 10.64 -11.47 -5.14
C HIS A 69 11.31 -10.66 -4.03
N VAL A 70 12.24 -11.28 -3.31
CA VAL A 70 13.06 -10.59 -2.31
C VAL A 70 14.31 -10.04 -3.01
N VAL A 71 14.43 -8.72 -3.07
CA VAL A 71 15.55 -8.05 -3.72
C VAL A 71 16.31 -7.23 -2.69
N SER A 72 17.57 -7.61 -2.45
CA SER A 72 18.42 -6.92 -1.50
C SER A 72 19.76 -6.52 -2.12
N SER A 73 20.43 -5.58 -1.48
CA SER A 73 21.71 -5.04 -1.94
C SER A 73 22.82 -6.07 -2.02
N SER A 74 22.75 -7.12 -1.21
CA SER A 74 23.67 -8.26 -1.24
C SER A 74 22.97 -9.53 -0.74
N LYS A 75 23.61 -10.69 -0.94
CA LYS A 75 23.09 -11.98 -0.44
C LYS A 75 23.08 -12.06 1.08
N ASP A 76 23.96 -11.33 1.75
CA ASP A 76 24.08 -11.33 3.21
C ASP A 76 22.97 -10.51 3.88
N ASN A 77 22.28 -9.66 3.11
CA ASN A 77 21.24 -8.75 3.57
C ASN A 77 19.82 -9.22 3.24
N PHE A 78 19.66 -10.43 2.68
CA PHE A 78 18.32 -10.92 2.34
C PHE A 78 17.40 -10.95 3.56
N THR A 79 16.21 -10.39 3.37
CA THR A 79 15.09 -10.55 4.28
C THR A 79 14.81 -12.04 4.49
N LYS A 80 14.76 -12.45 5.74
CA LYS A 80 14.60 -13.86 6.11
C LYS A 80 13.28 -14.42 5.61
N GLU A 81 13.31 -15.66 5.10
CA GLU A 81 12.12 -16.34 4.58
C GLU A 81 10.99 -16.41 5.60
N GLU A 82 11.32 -16.59 6.89
CA GLU A 82 10.31 -16.65 7.95
C GLU A 82 9.51 -15.36 8.09
N ALA A 83 10.15 -14.20 7.91
CA ALA A 83 9.46 -12.91 7.96
C ALA A 83 8.54 -12.72 6.74
N ILE A 84 8.97 -13.19 5.57
CA ILE A 84 8.19 -13.17 4.33
C ILE A 84 6.96 -14.07 4.47
N VAL A 85 7.14 -15.31 4.93
CA VAL A 85 6.06 -16.28 5.13
C VAL A 85 5.05 -15.80 6.17
N GLU A 86 5.52 -15.20 7.28
CA GLU A 86 4.62 -14.60 8.28
C GLU A 86 3.80 -13.45 7.70
N SER A 87 4.41 -12.56 6.90
CA SER A 87 3.68 -11.46 6.24
C SER A 87 2.59 -11.99 5.30
N ILE A 88 2.90 -13.01 4.51
CA ILE A 88 1.93 -13.66 3.60
C ILE A 88 0.81 -14.33 4.38
N LYS A 89 1.12 -14.99 5.50
CA LYS A 89 0.12 -15.59 6.37
C LYS A 89 -0.83 -14.53 6.90
N VAL A 90 -0.29 -13.44 7.46
CA VAL A 90 -1.12 -12.36 8.02
C VAL A 90 -1.94 -11.66 6.94
N MET A 91 -1.38 -11.44 5.76
CA MET A 91 -2.13 -10.92 4.62
C MET A 91 -3.32 -11.82 4.27
N ASN A 92 -3.11 -13.14 4.14
CA ASN A 92 -4.22 -14.08 3.92
C ASN A 92 -5.25 -14.06 5.05
N ASP A 93 -4.82 -13.94 6.32
CA ASP A 93 -5.73 -13.81 7.47
C ASP A 93 -6.58 -12.54 7.37
N ASN A 94 -5.98 -11.41 6.97
CA ASN A 94 -6.67 -10.12 6.79
C ASN A 94 -7.69 -10.17 5.63
N PHE A 95 -7.40 -10.92 4.56
CA PHE A 95 -8.31 -11.12 3.42
C PHE A 95 -9.31 -12.27 3.62
N ALA A 96 -9.27 -13.02 4.73
CA ALA A 96 -10.09 -14.22 4.91
C ALA A 96 -11.60 -13.97 4.76
N LYS A 97 -12.08 -12.77 5.12
CA LYS A 97 -13.49 -12.37 4.99
C LYS A 97 -13.87 -11.77 3.63
N THR A 98 -12.88 -11.47 2.78
CA THR A 98 -13.14 -10.89 1.45
C THR A 98 -13.40 -11.96 0.40
N GLY A 99 -13.05 -13.22 0.68
CA GLY A 99 -13.16 -14.32 -0.28
C GLY A 99 -11.97 -14.42 -1.25
N PHE A 100 -10.86 -13.74 -0.97
CA PHE A 100 -9.60 -13.96 -1.67
C PHE A 100 -8.70 -14.91 -0.88
N HIS A 101 -8.01 -15.81 -1.59
CA HIS A 101 -6.94 -16.64 -1.04
C HIS A 101 -5.71 -16.56 -1.95
N PHE A 102 -4.58 -16.11 -1.39
CA PHE A 102 -3.33 -15.93 -2.12
C PHE A 102 -2.43 -17.14 -1.94
N ASN A 103 -2.23 -17.86 -3.04
CA ASN A 103 -1.50 -19.11 -3.10
C ASN A 103 -0.04 -18.85 -3.47
N LEU A 104 0.83 -18.82 -2.46
CA LEU A 104 2.28 -18.69 -2.67
C LEU A 104 2.79 -19.84 -3.55
N LYS A 105 3.35 -19.51 -4.71
CA LYS A 105 3.97 -20.45 -5.65
C LYS A 105 5.46 -20.58 -5.40
N LYS A 106 6.15 -19.45 -5.20
CA LYS A 106 7.59 -19.42 -4.97
C LYS A 106 8.01 -18.10 -4.33
N ILE A 107 9.06 -18.18 -3.51
CA ILE A 107 9.88 -17.04 -3.09
C ILE A 107 11.21 -17.16 -3.84
N ASP A 108 11.63 -16.09 -4.52
CA ASP A 108 12.96 -15.98 -5.09
C ASP A 108 13.73 -14.79 -4.50
N TYR A 109 15.06 -14.90 -4.60
CA TYR A 109 16.01 -14.00 -3.95
C TYR A 109 16.99 -13.47 -4.98
N THR A 110 17.09 -12.15 -5.09
CA THR A 110 17.96 -11.46 -6.04
C THR A 110 18.84 -10.45 -5.34
N ALA A 111 20.16 -10.62 -5.45
CA ALA A 111 21.12 -9.65 -4.95
C ALA A 111 21.41 -8.61 -6.03
N ASN A 112 20.84 -7.41 -5.90
CA ASN A 112 21.04 -6.29 -6.82
C ASN A 112 20.86 -4.97 -6.07
N ALA A 113 21.97 -4.25 -5.86
CA ALA A 113 22.00 -3.00 -5.09
C ALA A 113 21.23 -1.84 -5.73
N SER A 114 21.11 -1.79 -7.06
CA SER A 114 20.32 -0.76 -7.73
C SER A 114 18.83 -1.03 -7.54
N TRP A 115 18.40 -2.28 -7.79
CA TRP A 115 17.00 -2.66 -7.68
C TRP A 115 16.50 -2.66 -6.24
N SER A 116 17.32 -3.05 -5.26
CA SER A 116 16.92 -3.04 -3.85
C SER A 116 16.77 -1.62 -3.29
N ASP A 117 17.44 -0.64 -3.91
CA ASP A 117 17.24 0.79 -3.67
C ASP A 117 16.17 1.37 -4.59
N ASP A 118 15.32 0.54 -5.21
CA ASP A 118 14.20 0.96 -6.04
C ASP A 118 14.62 1.86 -7.22
N GLN A 119 15.72 1.47 -7.87
CA GLN A 119 16.16 2.02 -9.15
C GLN A 119 15.92 0.98 -10.25
N ASP A 120 15.60 1.44 -11.46
CA ASP A 120 15.43 0.58 -12.64
C ASP A 120 14.34 -0.51 -12.48
N ARG A 121 13.16 -0.10 -11.98
CA ARG A 121 11.99 -0.97 -11.79
C ARG A 121 11.66 -1.78 -13.05
N MET A 122 11.78 -1.18 -14.24
CA MET A 122 11.45 -1.86 -15.49
C MET A 122 12.36 -3.05 -15.79
N ALA A 123 13.67 -2.92 -15.59
CA ALA A 123 14.57 -4.05 -15.78
C ALA A 123 14.29 -5.15 -14.74
N MET A 124 14.05 -4.76 -13.48
CA MET A 124 13.70 -5.70 -12.42
C MET A 124 12.42 -6.48 -12.74
N TYR A 125 11.34 -5.77 -13.07
CA TYR A 125 10.04 -6.38 -13.38
C TYR A 125 10.11 -7.30 -14.60
N THR A 126 10.72 -6.83 -15.70
CA THR A 126 10.91 -7.62 -16.93
C THR A 126 11.61 -8.95 -16.64
N GLN A 127 12.59 -8.96 -15.73
CA GLN A 127 13.36 -10.16 -15.43
C GLN A 127 12.68 -11.09 -14.42
N LEU A 128 12.04 -10.51 -13.40
CA LEU A 128 11.61 -11.26 -12.22
C LEU A 128 10.14 -11.66 -12.25
N ARG A 129 9.24 -10.80 -12.77
CA ARG A 129 7.78 -11.05 -12.76
C ARG A 129 7.45 -12.43 -13.34
N LYS A 130 6.45 -13.10 -12.76
CA LYS A 130 5.95 -14.40 -13.19
C LYS A 130 4.43 -14.41 -13.36
N GLY A 131 3.97 -15.30 -14.24
CA GLY A 131 2.56 -15.56 -14.48
C GLY A 131 1.91 -14.56 -15.43
N ASP A 132 0.59 -14.66 -15.54
CA ASP A 132 -0.28 -13.80 -16.33
C ASP A 132 -0.77 -12.60 -15.51
N TYR A 133 -1.78 -11.88 -16.01
CA TYR A 133 -2.33 -10.70 -15.35
C TYR A 133 -3.14 -11.01 -14.08
N GLY A 134 -3.62 -12.25 -13.94
CA GLY A 134 -4.30 -12.77 -12.76
C GLY A 134 -3.36 -13.24 -11.64
N THR A 135 -2.04 -13.21 -11.89
CA THR A 135 -1.00 -13.62 -10.94
C THR A 135 -0.43 -12.42 -10.18
N LEU A 136 -0.53 -12.44 -8.84
CA LEU A 136 0.04 -11.41 -7.98
C LEU A 136 1.55 -11.59 -7.85
N ASN A 137 2.31 -10.51 -8.09
CA ASN A 137 3.75 -10.48 -7.83
C ASN A 137 4.02 -9.40 -6.77
N ILE A 138 4.69 -9.77 -5.67
CA ILE A 138 5.10 -8.83 -4.62
C ILE A 138 6.63 -8.81 -4.54
N PHE A 139 7.19 -7.62 -4.65
CA PHE A 139 8.62 -7.33 -4.60
C PHE A 139 8.96 -6.68 -3.27
N PHE A 140 9.75 -7.36 -2.44
CA PHE A 140 10.28 -6.79 -1.20
C PHE A 140 11.67 -6.19 -1.46
N LEU A 141 11.80 -4.88 -1.30
CA LEU A 141 13.03 -4.12 -1.56
C LEU A 141 13.63 -3.57 -0.25
N ASP A 142 14.92 -3.23 -0.23
CA ASP A 142 15.54 -2.59 0.95
C ASP A 142 14.93 -1.20 1.22
N ARG A 143 14.60 -0.45 0.15
CA ARG A 143 13.93 0.85 0.19
C ARG A 143 12.98 0.99 -0.98
N VAL A 144 11.86 1.68 -0.77
CA VAL A 144 10.86 2.01 -1.80
C VAL A 144 10.62 3.51 -1.79
N TYR A 145 10.43 4.09 -2.97
CA TYR A 145 10.13 5.50 -3.16
C TYR A 145 8.82 5.70 -3.93
N ALA A 146 8.15 6.83 -3.70
CA ALA A 146 6.99 7.20 -4.50
C ALA A 146 7.39 7.29 -5.98
N SER A 147 6.53 6.78 -6.86
CA SER A 147 6.61 7.12 -8.29
C SER A 147 5.64 8.24 -8.58
N SER A 148 5.98 9.46 -8.17
CA SER A 148 5.18 10.63 -8.53
C SER A 148 5.69 11.23 -9.85
N PRO A 149 4.82 11.49 -10.85
CA PRO A 149 5.15 12.29 -12.03
C PRO A 149 5.68 13.69 -11.68
N ASP A 150 5.34 14.16 -10.48
CA ASP A 150 5.61 15.45 -9.87
C ASP A 150 6.99 15.50 -9.19
N ASP A 151 7.67 14.36 -9.08
CA ASP A 151 8.97 14.25 -8.43
C ASP A 151 10.03 14.94 -9.29
N ARG A 152 10.20 16.24 -9.01
CA ARG A 152 11.30 17.11 -9.42
C ARG A 152 12.65 16.63 -8.85
N GLY A 153 12.97 15.35 -9.00
CA GLY A 153 14.15 14.67 -8.44
C GLY A 153 14.08 14.39 -6.94
N LYS A 154 12.91 14.48 -6.30
CA LYS A 154 12.75 14.10 -4.89
C LYS A 154 12.53 12.59 -4.81
N ARG A 155 13.35 11.90 -4.03
CA ARG A 155 13.14 10.49 -3.69
C ARG A 155 12.41 10.44 -2.36
N GLU A 156 11.10 10.60 -2.38
CA GLU A 156 10.27 10.48 -1.17
C GLU A 156 10.08 9.01 -0.83
N ARG A 157 10.55 8.62 0.36
CA ARG A 157 10.47 7.23 0.82
C ARG A 157 9.02 6.88 1.18
N VAL A 158 8.58 5.71 0.73
CA VAL A 158 7.26 5.14 1.08
C VAL A 158 7.40 3.71 1.61
N ASP A 159 6.37 3.23 2.28
CA ASP A 159 6.35 1.87 2.82
C ASP A 159 5.95 0.85 1.74
N GLY A 160 5.13 1.25 0.76
CA GLY A 160 4.79 0.42 -0.39
C GLY A 160 4.10 1.18 -1.52
N GLN A 161 3.89 0.47 -2.63
CA GLN A 161 3.13 0.91 -3.80
C GLN A 161 2.64 -0.31 -4.60
N CYS A 162 1.43 -0.29 -5.15
CA CYS A 162 0.96 -1.25 -6.14
C CYS A 162 0.35 -0.60 -7.37
N ALA A 163 0.37 -1.34 -8.48
CA ALA A 163 -0.41 -0.98 -9.65
C ALA A 163 -1.90 -1.30 -9.43
N PHE A 164 -2.78 -0.36 -9.78
CA PHE A 164 -4.20 -0.64 -9.93
C PHE A 164 -4.45 -1.60 -11.11
N PRO A 165 -5.50 -2.42 -11.05
CA PRO A 165 -5.94 -3.18 -12.22
C PRO A 165 -6.47 -2.21 -13.29
N THR A 166 -6.13 -2.45 -14.55
CA THR A 166 -6.48 -1.62 -15.71
C THR A 166 -6.61 -2.47 -16.97
N VAL A 167 -7.05 -1.86 -18.07
CA VAL A 167 -7.09 -2.53 -19.38
C VAL A 167 -5.66 -2.79 -19.87
N ILE A 168 -5.42 -3.97 -20.42
CA ILE A 168 -4.13 -4.34 -21.01
C ILE A 168 -4.04 -3.70 -22.39
N GLU A 169 -3.44 -2.51 -22.46
CA GLU A 169 -3.20 -1.82 -23.74
C GLU A 169 -1.92 -2.33 -24.43
N ASP A 170 -0.94 -2.80 -23.64
CA ASP A 170 0.32 -3.36 -24.08
C ASP A 170 0.93 -4.33 -23.04
N GLU A 171 2.06 -4.94 -23.38
CA GLU A 171 2.78 -5.86 -22.48
C GLU A 171 3.42 -5.14 -21.27
N ASP A 172 3.61 -3.82 -21.36
CA ASP A 172 4.19 -3.00 -20.31
C ASP A 172 3.25 -2.90 -19.10
N VAL A 173 1.92 -2.89 -19.34
CA VAL A 173 0.89 -2.97 -18.28
C VAL A 173 1.10 -4.23 -17.44
N ILE A 174 1.22 -5.39 -18.08
CA ILE A 174 1.45 -6.66 -17.37
C ILE A 174 2.81 -6.63 -16.68
N THR A 175 3.85 -6.16 -17.38
CA THR A 175 5.21 -6.13 -16.84
C THR A 175 5.29 -5.32 -15.55
N LYS A 176 4.68 -4.13 -15.51
CA LYS A 176 4.69 -3.21 -14.36
C LYS A 176 3.70 -3.60 -13.25
N ASP A 177 2.80 -4.54 -13.52
CA ASP A 177 1.78 -4.93 -12.56
C ASP A 177 2.39 -5.66 -11.34
N GLY A 178 1.73 -5.52 -10.19
CA GLY A 178 2.15 -6.08 -8.92
C GLY A 178 2.40 -5.00 -7.87
N CYS A 179 3.12 -5.38 -6.83
CA CYS A 179 3.33 -4.59 -5.63
C CYS A 179 4.80 -4.52 -5.28
N ILE A 180 5.29 -3.35 -4.88
CA ILE A 180 6.60 -3.17 -4.24
C ILE A 180 6.38 -2.73 -2.80
N VAL A 181 7.10 -3.35 -1.86
CA VAL A 181 6.97 -3.08 -0.43
C VAL A 181 8.36 -3.00 0.20
N ALA A 182 8.59 -2.02 1.07
CA ALA A 182 9.83 -1.92 1.81
C ALA A 182 9.94 -3.08 2.81
N ALA A 183 11.06 -3.81 2.80
CA ALA A 183 11.22 -5.00 3.62
C ALA A 183 11.23 -4.71 5.13
N ASP A 184 11.60 -3.49 5.54
CA ASP A 184 11.66 -3.09 6.95
C ASP A 184 10.29 -2.82 7.57
N VAL A 185 9.22 -2.72 6.75
CA VAL A 185 7.84 -2.55 7.26
C VAL A 185 7.08 -3.85 7.40
N LEU A 186 7.66 -5.00 7.04
CA LEU A 186 7.03 -6.33 7.16
C LEU A 186 6.49 -6.63 8.57
N ALA A 187 7.13 -6.06 9.59
CA ALA A 187 6.73 -6.24 10.99
C ALA A 187 5.41 -5.52 11.35
N ASP A 188 4.95 -4.55 10.55
CA ASP A 188 3.71 -3.80 10.81
C ASP A 188 2.44 -4.63 10.52
N LYS A 189 2.59 -5.69 9.73
CA LYS A 189 1.54 -6.64 9.34
C LYS A 189 0.34 -6.03 8.60
N GLN A 190 0.45 -4.79 8.13
CA GLN A 190 -0.63 -4.00 7.55
C GLN A 190 -0.29 -3.50 6.15
N THR A 191 0.95 -3.06 5.91
CA THR A 191 1.33 -2.43 4.63
C THR A 191 1.11 -3.37 3.45
N THR A 192 1.58 -4.62 3.52
CA THR A 192 1.36 -5.58 2.42
C THR A 192 -0.14 -5.81 2.15
N THR A 193 -1.00 -5.76 3.17
CA THR A 193 -2.46 -5.90 2.99
C THR A 193 -3.07 -4.68 2.32
N HIS A 194 -2.67 -3.47 2.74
CA HIS A 194 -3.08 -2.20 2.13
C HIS A 194 -2.72 -2.14 0.65
N GLU A 195 -1.46 -2.44 0.34
CA GLU A 195 -0.92 -2.43 -1.01
C GLU A 195 -1.66 -3.44 -1.91
N VAL A 196 -1.86 -4.68 -1.46
CA VAL A 196 -2.65 -5.67 -2.22
C VAL A 196 -4.12 -5.26 -2.37
N GLY A 197 -4.66 -4.45 -1.45
CA GLY A 197 -5.96 -3.80 -1.63
C GLY A 197 -6.00 -2.92 -2.89
N HIS A 198 -4.95 -2.14 -3.16
CA HIS A 198 -4.82 -1.38 -4.41
C HIS A 198 -4.68 -2.28 -5.63
N TRP A 199 -3.92 -3.38 -5.55
CA TRP A 199 -3.82 -4.36 -6.65
C TRP A 199 -5.18 -4.97 -7.04
N LEU A 200 -6.09 -5.06 -6.06
CA LEU A 200 -7.49 -5.46 -6.24
C LEU A 200 -8.44 -4.31 -6.59
N GLY A 201 -7.95 -3.09 -6.83
CA GLY A 201 -8.76 -1.95 -7.25
C GLY A 201 -9.49 -1.22 -6.11
N LEU A 202 -9.04 -1.34 -4.87
CA LEU A 202 -9.54 -0.53 -3.75
C LEU A 202 -8.78 0.78 -3.66
N TYR A 203 -9.50 1.89 -3.49
CA TYR A 203 -8.89 3.19 -3.30
C TYR A 203 -8.72 3.51 -1.82
N HIS A 204 -7.90 4.51 -1.53
CA HIS A 204 -7.82 5.07 -0.19
C HIS A 204 -9.20 5.51 0.28
N THR A 205 -9.58 5.24 1.54
CA THR A 205 -10.90 5.63 2.09
C THR A 205 -11.16 7.14 2.04
N PHE A 206 -10.09 7.94 2.00
CA PHE A 206 -10.12 9.40 1.91
C PHE A 206 -10.01 9.91 0.47
N HIS A 207 -10.04 9.03 -0.54
CA HIS A 207 -10.05 9.43 -1.95
C HIS A 207 -11.25 10.34 -2.21
N ASN A 208 -11.04 11.42 -2.98
CA ASN A 208 -12.00 12.51 -3.21
C ASN A 208 -12.54 13.24 -1.95
N GLY A 209 -12.06 12.90 -0.75
CA GLY A 209 -12.32 13.59 0.50
C GLY A 209 -13.80 13.76 0.86
N CYS A 210 -14.10 14.80 1.66
CA CYS A 210 -15.45 15.05 2.17
C CYS A 210 -16.43 15.61 1.13
N ASP A 211 -15.91 16.20 0.06
CA ASP A 211 -16.68 17.00 -0.89
C ASP A 211 -16.89 16.29 -2.25
N GLY A 212 -16.19 15.17 -2.49
CA GLY A 212 -16.36 14.35 -3.68
C GLY A 212 -17.09 13.03 -3.43
N ASP A 213 -16.85 12.07 -4.32
CA ASP A 213 -17.58 10.78 -4.37
C ASP A 213 -17.04 9.70 -3.42
N GLY A 214 -15.97 10.00 -2.67
CA GLY A 214 -15.31 9.05 -1.77
C GLY A 214 -14.41 8.06 -2.53
N ASP A 215 -14.21 6.88 -1.94
CA ASP A 215 -13.48 5.75 -2.53
C ASP A 215 -14.36 4.85 -3.43
N PHE A 216 -15.56 5.35 -3.73
CA PHE A 216 -16.61 4.66 -4.48
C PHE A 216 -17.12 3.38 -3.83
N VAL A 217 -16.95 3.17 -2.53
CA VAL A 217 -17.57 2.05 -1.82
C VAL A 217 -18.67 2.60 -0.89
N ASP A 218 -19.89 2.08 -0.99
CA ASP A 218 -21.05 2.70 -0.31
C ASP A 218 -20.99 2.60 1.22
N ASP A 219 -20.32 1.56 1.76
CA ASP A 219 -20.26 1.27 3.20
C ASP A 219 -18.98 1.77 3.89
N THR A 220 -18.12 2.50 3.17
CA THR A 220 -16.96 3.21 3.72
C THR A 220 -17.32 4.67 4.01
N PRO A 221 -17.25 5.12 5.28
CA PRO A 221 -17.48 6.52 5.61
C PRO A 221 -16.47 7.46 4.94
N TYR A 222 -16.96 8.59 4.43
CA TYR A 222 -16.13 9.67 3.90
C TYR A 222 -15.19 10.21 4.98
N CYS A 223 -13.91 10.38 4.65
CA CYS A 223 -12.93 10.96 5.55
C CYS A 223 -11.87 11.80 4.81
N ARG A 224 -11.04 12.51 5.58
CA ARG A 224 -9.76 13.06 5.13
C ARG A 224 -8.64 12.13 5.59
N ALA A 225 -7.51 12.17 4.88
CA ALA A 225 -6.33 11.40 5.27
C ALA A 225 -5.91 11.74 6.71
N SER A 226 -5.68 10.70 7.50
CA SER A 226 -5.33 10.79 8.92
C SER A 226 -4.47 9.59 9.30
N PHE A 227 -3.52 9.82 10.21
CA PHE A 227 -2.72 8.76 10.84
C PHE A 227 -3.20 8.46 12.26
N SER A 228 -4.32 9.07 12.67
CA SER A 228 -4.87 8.93 14.01
C SER A 228 -5.63 7.62 14.18
N CYS A 229 -5.54 7.04 15.36
CA CYS A 229 -6.36 5.90 15.79
C CYS A 229 -7.54 6.32 16.68
N ASN A 230 -8.00 7.56 16.58
CA ASN A 230 -9.16 8.03 17.31
C ASN A 230 -10.44 7.55 16.62
N GLU A 231 -11.11 6.54 17.19
CA GLU A 231 -12.38 6.00 16.69
C GLU A 231 -13.53 7.03 16.66
N SER A 232 -13.40 8.13 17.42
CA SER A 232 -14.36 9.24 17.41
C SER A 232 -13.99 10.35 16.43
N ALA A 233 -12.93 10.16 15.62
CA ALA A 233 -12.57 11.12 14.59
C ALA A 233 -13.70 11.25 13.56
N LYS A 234 -14.07 12.49 13.25
CA LYS A 234 -15.08 12.80 12.24
C LYS A 234 -14.61 14.01 11.45
N SER A 235 -13.80 13.78 10.45
CA SER A 235 -13.25 14.82 9.58
C SER A 235 -14.31 15.39 8.62
N CYS A 236 -15.29 14.58 8.20
CA CYS A 236 -16.39 14.99 7.34
C CYS A 236 -17.68 15.23 8.15
N LEU A 237 -17.78 16.42 8.77
CA LEU A 237 -18.86 16.76 9.71
C LEU A 237 -20.28 16.60 9.14
N ASN A 238 -20.46 16.89 7.85
CA ASN A 238 -21.75 16.85 7.15
C ASN A 238 -22.06 15.48 6.51
N LYS A 239 -21.18 14.48 6.67
CA LYS A 239 -21.37 13.12 6.14
C LYS A 239 -21.71 12.15 7.28
N PRO A 240 -22.41 11.04 6.99
CA PRO A 240 -22.67 9.99 7.97
C PRO A 240 -21.38 9.24 8.33
N GLY A 241 -21.35 8.66 9.54
CA GLY A 241 -20.21 7.87 10.03
C GLY A 241 -19.07 8.69 10.66
N ASN A 242 -18.18 7.97 11.33
CA ASN A 242 -16.87 8.45 11.77
C ASN A 242 -15.81 8.03 10.74
N ASP A 243 -14.63 8.66 10.79
CA ASP A 243 -13.51 8.29 9.94
C ASP A 243 -13.17 6.79 10.14
N PRO A 244 -12.99 6.00 9.06
CA PRO A 244 -12.80 4.56 9.16
C PRO A 244 -11.35 4.19 9.54
N VAL A 245 -10.89 4.62 10.71
CA VAL A 245 -9.47 4.52 11.16
C VAL A 245 -8.92 3.08 11.25
N HIS A 246 -9.79 2.08 11.30
CA HIS A 246 -9.41 0.66 11.30
C HIS A 246 -9.36 0.05 9.89
N ASN A 247 -9.77 0.78 8.86
CA ASN A 247 -9.80 0.26 7.52
C ASN A 247 -8.38 0.10 6.95
N PHE A 248 -8.10 -1.04 6.32
CA PHE A 248 -6.80 -1.27 5.69
C PHE A 248 -6.48 -0.24 4.62
N MET A 249 -7.47 0.36 3.95
CA MET A 249 -7.28 1.42 2.94
C MET A 249 -7.18 2.84 3.53
N SER A 250 -7.18 2.99 4.85
CA SER A 250 -6.79 4.22 5.54
C SER A 250 -5.29 4.24 5.84
N TYR A 251 -4.83 5.31 6.48
CA TYR A 251 -3.48 5.43 7.04
C TYR A 251 -3.49 5.26 8.57
N GLY A 252 -2.31 5.11 9.16
CA GLY A 252 -2.10 4.83 10.58
C GLY A 252 -1.71 3.38 10.86
N SER A 253 -1.70 3.01 12.14
CA SER A 253 -1.17 1.73 12.64
C SER A 253 -2.22 0.81 13.30
N CYS A 254 -3.48 1.24 13.36
CA CYS A 254 -4.59 0.50 13.96
C CYS A 254 -5.47 -0.22 12.94
N ARG A 255 -4.99 -0.39 11.70
CA ARG A 255 -5.78 -0.96 10.61
C ARG A 255 -5.90 -2.47 10.79
N ASN A 256 -7.11 -3.00 10.65
CA ASN A 256 -7.41 -4.41 10.88
C ASN A 256 -8.63 -4.95 10.09
N GLU A 257 -9.28 -4.15 9.23
CA GLU A 257 -10.47 -4.60 8.51
C GLU A 257 -10.63 -4.06 7.09
N PHE A 258 -11.36 -4.84 6.29
CA PHE A 258 -12.04 -4.39 5.07
C PHE A 258 -13.54 -4.41 5.31
N THR A 259 -14.28 -3.53 4.65
CA THR A 259 -15.75 -3.58 4.65
C THR A 259 -16.27 -4.68 3.71
N PRO A 260 -17.53 -5.15 3.91
CA PRO A 260 -18.19 -6.02 2.93
C PRO A 260 -18.27 -5.40 1.52
N GLY A 261 -18.48 -4.08 1.42
CA GLY A 261 -18.48 -3.34 0.16
C GLY A 261 -17.11 -3.37 -0.52
N GLN A 262 -16.01 -3.19 0.22
CA GLN A 262 -14.66 -3.34 -0.30
C GLN A 262 -14.39 -4.77 -0.78
N ALA A 263 -14.87 -5.80 -0.08
CA ALA A 263 -14.77 -7.17 -0.55
C ALA A 263 -15.50 -7.38 -1.89
N ALA A 264 -16.71 -6.86 -2.04
CA ALA A 264 -17.47 -6.94 -3.29
C ALA A 264 -16.76 -6.18 -4.42
N ARG A 265 -16.28 -4.96 -4.15
CA ARG A 265 -15.50 -4.15 -5.09
C ARG A 265 -14.26 -4.89 -5.58
N ALA A 266 -13.45 -5.41 -4.67
CA ALA A 266 -12.24 -6.15 -5.01
C ALA A 266 -12.51 -7.33 -5.95
N LYS A 267 -13.59 -8.10 -5.69
CA LYS A 267 -13.99 -9.20 -6.57
C LYS A 267 -14.41 -8.72 -7.97
N ASN A 268 -15.22 -7.67 -8.03
CA ASN A 268 -15.65 -7.13 -9.33
C ASN A 268 -14.48 -6.62 -10.16
N GLN A 269 -13.54 -5.90 -9.53
CA GLN A 269 -12.35 -5.41 -10.21
C GLN A 269 -11.45 -6.56 -10.67
N TYR A 270 -11.27 -7.59 -9.84
CA TYR A 270 -10.52 -8.79 -10.21
C TYR A 270 -11.17 -9.48 -11.43
N TYR A 271 -12.48 -9.71 -11.43
CA TYR A 271 -13.15 -10.35 -12.56
C TYR A 271 -13.19 -9.49 -13.82
N HIS A 272 -13.26 -8.17 -13.68
CA HIS A 272 -13.32 -7.26 -14.82
C HIS A 272 -11.98 -7.16 -15.55
N PHE A 273 -10.87 -7.11 -14.81
CA PHE A 273 -9.56 -6.83 -15.38
C PHE A 273 -8.65 -8.05 -15.46
N ARG A 274 -8.69 -8.93 -14.46
CA ARG A 274 -7.63 -9.93 -14.21
C ARG A 274 -8.03 -11.39 -14.49
N ALA A 275 -9.33 -11.68 -14.62
CA ALA A 275 -9.87 -13.05 -14.76
C ALA A 275 -10.25 -13.42 -16.20
#